data_AF-A0A0S7YD79-F1
#
_entry.id   AF-A0A0S7YD79-F1
#
_cell.length_a   1.000
_cell.length_b   1.000
_cell.length_c   1.000
_cell.angle_alpha   90.00
_cell.angle_beta   90.00
_cell.angle_gamma   90.00
#
_symmetry.space_group_name_H-M   'P 1'
#
loop_
_entity.id
_entity.type
_entity.pdbx_description
1 polymer ?
#
loop_
_entity_poly.entity_id
_entity_poly.type
_entity_poly.pdbx_seq_one_letter_code
_entity_poly.pdbx_strand_id
1 'polypeptide(L)'
;MKLYYASADVAHADIVIYGLPFDKTSSFIPGSRLGPQYIRQCAENIEDFSPYQNKSLCDVNICDLGDIQFHSEDWLVDIEKKVSAMLHREKIFIFLGGEHTVTFPVIKAFKQQCPKFSVVQFDAHCDLRDEYLGEKVCHATTLRRVSEVVGIENVYQFGVRSGT
;
A
#
# COMPACT_ATOMS: atom_id res chain seq x y z
N MET A 1 -2.63 3.91 -17.24
CA MET A 1 -2.05 5.27 -17.18
C MET A 1 -0.96 5.25 -16.13
N LYS A 2 0.15 5.96 -16.35
CA LYS A 2 1.28 6.07 -15.40
C LYS A 2 1.46 7.53 -15.02
N LEU A 3 2.13 7.80 -13.91
CA LEU A 3 2.54 9.15 -13.52
C LEU A 3 3.51 9.73 -14.57
N TYR A 4 3.27 10.97 -15.00
CA TYR A 4 4.02 11.59 -16.10
C TYR A 4 5.51 11.79 -15.78
N TYR A 5 5.85 11.99 -14.50
CA TYR A 5 7.23 12.16 -14.01
C TYR A 5 7.93 10.82 -13.72
N ALA A 6 7.24 9.69 -13.80
CA ALA A 6 7.81 8.37 -13.53
C ALA A 6 8.43 7.75 -14.80
N SER A 7 9.63 8.25 -15.16
CA SER A 7 10.33 7.89 -16.41
C SER A 7 11.34 6.74 -16.27
N ALA A 8 11.68 6.33 -15.05
CA ALA A 8 12.67 5.28 -14.82
C ALA A 8 12.09 3.88 -15.05
N ASP A 9 12.97 2.94 -15.42
CA ASP A 9 12.67 1.52 -15.36
C ASP A 9 12.87 0.97 -13.93
N VAL A 10 12.36 -0.23 -13.67
CA VAL A 10 12.45 -0.85 -12.34
C VAL A 10 13.90 -1.04 -11.90
N ALA A 11 14.80 -1.34 -12.84
CA ALA A 11 16.21 -1.61 -12.53
C ALA A 11 16.90 -0.37 -11.96
N HIS A 12 16.67 0.80 -12.56
CA HIS A 12 17.34 2.05 -12.23
C HIS A 12 16.51 2.97 -11.30
N ALA A 13 15.30 2.58 -10.90
CA ALA A 13 14.47 3.38 -10.01
C ALA A 13 14.93 3.35 -8.55
N ASP A 14 14.91 4.52 -7.90
CA ASP A 14 15.03 4.69 -6.46
C ASP A 14 13.68 4.45 -5.76
N ILE A 15 12.59 4.85 -6.44
CA ILE A 15 11.21 4.71 -5.96
C ILE A 15 10.39 3.91 -6.98
N VAL A 16 9.68 2.89 -6.49
CA VAL A 16 8.75 2.09 -7.29
C VAL A 16 7.33 2.32 -6.79
N ILE A 17 6.45 2.78 -7.67
CA ILE A 17 5.03 3.01 -7.40
C ILE A 17 4.23 1.86 -8.01
N TYR A 18 3.31 1.27 -7.24
CA TYR A 18 2.45 0.20 -7.73
C TYR A 18 1.02 0.30 -7.19
N GLY A 19 0.04 0.20 -8.08
CA GLY A 19 -1.37 0.26 -7.71
C GLY A 19 -1.96 -1.09 -7.36
N LEU A 20 -2.79 -1.13 -6.31
CA LEU A 20 -3.51 -2.30 -5.79
C LEU A 20 -5.03 -1.97 -5.76
N PRO A 21 -5.71 -1.90 -6.92
CA PRO A 21 -7.10 -1.46 -7.03
C PRO A 21 -8.08 -2.53 -6.49
N PHE A 22 -8.29 -2.54 -5.18
CA PHE A 22 -9.09 -3.54 -4.46
C PHE A 22 -10.00 -2.88 -3.41
N ASP A 23 -11.24 -3.33 -3.28
CA ASP A 23 -12.25 -2.80 -2.35
C ASP A 23 -13.36 -3.85 -2.05
N LYS A 24 -13.07 -5.15 -2.20
CA LYS A 24 -14.09 -6.21 -2.10
C LYS A 24 -14.68 -6.37 -0.70
N THR A 25 -13.96 -5.97 0.36
CA THR A 25 -14.42 -6.15 1.74
C THR A 25 -15.05 -4.89 2.32
N SER A 26 -15.02 -3.77 1.60
CA SER A 26 -15.57 -2.48 2.03
C SER A 26 -17.07 -2.60 2.31
N SER A 27 -17.50 -2.21 3.51
CA SER A 27 -18.88 -2.43 3.96
C SER A 27 -19.81 -1.23 3.79
N PHE A 28 -19.31 0.01 3.84
CA PHE A 28 -20.15 1.22 3.82
C PHE A 28 -20.16 1.94 2.46
N ILE A 29 -18.98 2.37 1.97
CA ILE A 29 -18.85 3.11 0.71
C ILE A 29 -17.87 2.36 -0.20
N PRO A 30 -18.33 1.79 -1.34
CA PRO A 30 -17.44 1.17 -2.32
C PRO A 30 -16.77 2.22 -3.22
N GLY A 31 -15.78 1.80 -4.01
CA GLY A 31 -15.17 2.63 -5.05
C GLY A 31 -13.70 2.97 -4.83
N SER A 32 -13.13 2.60 -3.68
CA SER A 32 -11.70 2.82 -3.40
C SER A 32 -10.78 2.10 -4.40
N ARG A 33 -11.26 1.05 -5.11
CA ARG A 33 -10.55 0.43 -6.23
C ARG A 33 -10.15 1.41 -7.34
N LEU A 34 -10.87 2.52 -7.49
CA LEU A 34 -10.58 3.55 -8.50
C LEU A 34 -9.50 4.55 -8.03
N GLY A 35 -9.14 4.53 -6.74
CA GLY A 35 -8.16 5.43 -6.13
C GLY A 35 -6.84 5.53 -6.88
N PRO A 36 -6.18 4.41 -7.25
CA PRO A 36 -4.90 4.45 -7.97
C PRO A 36 -4.99 5.17 -9.30
N GLN A 37 -6.10 5.02 -10.02
CA GLN A 37 -6.32 5.71 -11.28
C GLN A 37 -6.55 7.20 -11.06
N TYR A 38 -7.41 7.57 -10.11
CA TYR A 38 -7.71 8.98 -9.81
C TYR A 38 -6.50 9.75 -9.30
N ILE A 39 -5.65 9.14 -8.45
CA ILE A 39 -4.40 9.75 -8.00
C ILE A 39 -3.53 10.13 -9.20
N ARG A 40 -3.38 9.22 -10.17
CA ARG A 40 -2.60 9.49 -11.38
C ARG A 40 -3.20 10.59 -12.25
N GLN A 41 -4.54 10.68 -12.33
CA GLN A 41 -5.21 11.72 -13.11
C GLN A 41 -5.03 13.08 -12.45
N CYS A 42 -5.18 13.16 -11.13
CA CYS A 42 -4.99 14.38 -10.37
C CYS A 42 -3.53 14.86 -10.41
N ALA A 43 -2.57 13.92 -10.43
CA ALA A 43 -1.16 14.25 -10.47
C ALA A 43 -0.76 15.10 -11.69
N GLU A 44 -1.46 14.98 -12.84
CA GLU A 44 -1.19 15.80 -14.03
C GLU A 44 -1.34 17.31 -13.78
N ASN A 45 -2.10 17.71 -12.75
CA ASN A 45 -2.33 19.11 -12.40
C ASN A 45 -1.48 19.59 -11.22
N ILE A 46 -0.46 18.83 -10.82
CA ILE A 46 0.43 19.17 -9.70
C ILE A 46 1.84 19.41 -10.25
N GLU A 47 2.43 20.53 -9.82
CA GLU A 47 3.82 20.89 -10.11
C GLU A 47 4.80 19.85 -9.54
N ASP A 48 5.90 19.63 -10.24
CA ASP A 48 6.95 18.67 -9.86
C ASP A 48 7.82 19.17 -8.69
N PHE A 49 7.89 20.48 -8.47
CA PHE A 49 8.65 21.11 -7.39
C PHE A 49 7.81 21.29 -6.11
N SER A 50 8.37 20.88 -4.98
CA SER A 50 7.80 21.10 -3.65
C SER A 50 8.51 22.27 -2.95
N PRO A 51 7.87 23.46 -2.79
CA PRO A 51 8.48 24.59 -2.10
C PRO A 51 8.78 24.32 -0.63
N TYR A 52 7.94 23.52 0.03
CA TYR A 52 8.11 23.16 1.45
C TYR A 52 9.38 22.34 1.69
N GLN A 53 9.71 21.45 0.76
CA GLN A 53 10.89 20.59 0.85
C GLN A 53 12.11 21.15 0.11
N ASN A 54 11.91 22.17 -0.74
CA ASN A 54 12.88 22.68 -1.69
C ASN A 54 13.52 21.56 -2.55
N LYS A 55 12.67 20.72 -3.16
CA LYS A 55 13.06 19.54 -3.97
C LYS A 55 12.14 19.38 -5.18
N SER A 56 12.66 18.83 -6.28
CA SER A 56 11.85 18.42 -7.44
C SER A 56 11.74 16.89 -7.54
N LEU A 57 10.60 16.41 -8.04
CA LEU A 57 10.42 15.01 -8.43
C LEU A 57 11.34 14.61 -9.60
N CYS A 58 11.82 15.57 -10.39
CA CYS A 58 12.78 15.33 -11.48
C CYS A 58 14.17 14.91 -10.97
N ASP A 59 14.47 15.14 -9.69
CA ASP A 59 15.76 14.79 -9.07
C ASP A 59 15.82 13.32 -8.59
N VAL A 60 14.76 12.54 -8.79
CA VAL A 60 14.62 11.18 -8.26
C VAL A 60 14.20 10.20 -9.38
N ASN A 61 14.80 9.01 -9.42
CA ASN A 61 14.42 8.00 -10.40
C ASN A 61 13.16 7.26 -9.92
N ILE A 62 12.01 7.58 -10.53
CA ILE A 62 10.72 7.00 -10.16
C ILE A 62 10.23 6.07 -11.28
N CYS A 63 9.84 4.85 -10.91
CA CYS A 63 9.16 3.90 -11.80
C CYS A 63 7.71 3.68 -11.34
N ASP A 64 6.74 3.95 -12.21
CA ASP A 64 5.35 3.56 -12.00
C ASP A 64 5.06 2.27 -12.75
N LEU A 65 4.76 1.20 -12.01
CA LEU A 65 4.47 -0.13 -12.54
C LEU A 65 3.04 -0.27 -13.07
N GLY A 66 2.20 0.77 -12.93
CA GLY A 66 0.77 0.67 -13.20
C GLY A 66 0.06 -0.07 -12.07
N ASP A 67 -0.96 -0.86 -12.42
CA ASP A 67 -1.77 -1.57 -11.45
C ASP A 67 -1.54 -3.08 -11.53
N ILE A 68 -1.63 -3.74 -10.37
CA ILE A 68 -1.67 -5.19 -10.30
C ILE A 68 -2.92 -5.73 -10.99
N GLN A 69 -2.72 -6.77 -11.80
CA GLN A 69 -3.82 -7.60 -12.29
C GLN A 69 -4.05 -8.75 -11.31
N PHE A 70 -5.27 -8.87 -10.79
CA PHE A 70 -5.69 -10.00 -9.97
C PHE A 70 -6.11 -11.13 -10.91
N HIS A 71 -5.43 -12.28 -10.88
CA HIS A 71 -5.67 -13.39 -11.80
C HIS A 71 -6.37 -14.58 -11.13
N SER A 72 -6.36 -14.63 -9.81
CA SER A 72 -7.01 -15.68 -9.03
C SER A 72 -8.08 -15.10 -8.09
N GLU A 73 -8.96 -15.98 -7.58
CA GLU A 73 -9.83 -15.64 -6.45
C GLU A 73 -9.00 -15.35 -5.18
N ASP A 74 -7.79 -15.92 -5.10
CA ASP A 74 -6.82 -15.72 -4.01
C ASP A 74 -5.95 -14.48 -4.26
N TRP A 75 -6.61 -13.32 -4.22
CA TRP A 75 -5.98 -12.01 -4.37
C TRP A 75 -4.87 -11.75 -3.34
N LEU A 76 -4.93 -12.36 -2.16
CA LEU A 76 -3.90 -12.25 -1.13
C LEU A 76 -2.58 -12.86 -1.62
N VAL A 77 -2.65 -14.08 -2.14
CA VAL A 77 -1.49 -14.79 -2.69
C VAL A 77 -0.96 -14.09 -3.93
N ASP A 78 -1.83 -13.54 -4.78
CA ASP A 78 -1.41 -12.76 -5.95
C ASP A 78 -0.61 -11.52 -5.56
N ILE A 79 -1.08 -10.73 -4.59
CA ILE A 79 -0.35 -9.56 -4.09
C ILE A 79 0.97 -10.00 -3.46
N GLU A 80 0.94 -10.95 -2.51
CA GLU A 80 2.13 -11.39 -1.78
C GLU A 80 3.21 -11.87 -2.75
N LYS A 81 2.88 -12.73 -3.73
CA LYS A 81 3.83 -13.24 -4.72
C LYS A 81 4.41 -12.14 -5.59
N LYS A 82 3.55 -11.27 -6.14
CA LYS A 82 4.01 -10.19 -7.04
C LYS A 82 4.86 -9.18 -6.30
N VAL A 83 4.50 -8.81 -5.08
CA VAL A 83 5.30 -7.93 -4.22
C VAL A 83 6.63 -8.60 -3.89
N SER A 84 6.63 -9.81 -3.33
CA SER A 84 7.85 -10.54 -2.98
C SER A 84 8.82 -10.69 -4.16
N ALA A 85 8.31 -10.87 -5.39
CA ALA A 85 9.15 -11.01 -6.58
C ALA A 85 9.86 -9.71 -7.01
N MET A 86 9.29 -8.53 -6.69
CA MET A 86 9.86 -7.24 -7.09
C MET A 86 10.61 -6.50 -5.98
N LEU A 87 10.44 -6.92 -4.72
CA LEU A 87 11.09 -6.25 -3.60
C LEU A 87 12.62 -6.29 -3.75
N HIS A 88 13.22 -5.11 -3.62
CA HIS A 88 14.67 -4.92 -3.56
C HIS A 88 14.97 -3.98 -2.41
N ARG A 89 15.83 -4.38 -1.48
CA ARG A 89 16.06 -3.65 -0.20
C ARG A 89 16.54 -2.22 -0.37
N GLU A 90 17.15 -1.90 -1.51
CA GLU A 90 17.69 -0.58 -1.82
C GLU A 90 16.65 0.39 -2.40
N LYS A 91 15.44 -0.09 -2.71
CA LYS A 91 14.38 0.71 -3.34
C LYS A 91 13.29 1.05 -2.33
N ILE A 92 12.70 2.22 -2.48
CA ILE A 92 11.49 2.62 -1.75
C ILE A 92 10.28 2.18 -2.57
N PHE A 93 9.31 1.54 -1.93
CA PHE A 93 8.05 1.17 -2.57
C PHE A 93 6.90 2.00 -2.04
N ILE A 94 6.07 2.50 -2.95
CA ILE A 94 4.84 3.22 -2.65
C ILE A 94 3.69 2.47 -3.29
N PHE A 95 2.75 2.01 -2.47
CA PHE A 95 1.56 1.31 -2.94
C PHE A 95 0.36 2.26 -2.96
N LEU A 96 -0.29 2.38 -4.12
CA LEU A 96 -1.55 3.09 -4.24
C LEU A 96 -2.65 2.05 -4.06
N GLY A 97 -3.25 1.99 -2.87
CA GLY A 97 -4.28 0.99 -2.56
C GLY A 97 -5.68 1.37 -3.02
N GLY A 98 -6.62 0.48 -2.74
CA GLY A 98 -8.03 0.84 -2.57
C GLY A 98 -8.40 0.81 -1.09
N GLU A 99 -8.92 -0.30 -0.60
CA GLU A 99 -9.20 -0.51 0.82
C GLU A 99 -7.96 -0.95 1.61
N HIS A 100 -8.01 -0.79 2.94
CA HIS A 100 -6.89 -1.03 3.84
C HIS A 100 -6.33 -2.47 3.77
N THR A 101 -7.18 -3.45 3.46
CA THR A 101 -6.86 -4.89 3.48
C THR A 101 -5.66 -5.27 2.61
N VAL A 102 -5.38 -4.54 1.51
CA VAL A 102 -4.21 -4.84 0.65
C VAL A 102 -2.88 -4.66 1.36
N THR A 103 -2.86 -3.94 2.49
CA THR A 103 -1.67 -3.73 3.32
C THR A 103 -1.15 -5.03 3.92
N PHE A 104 -2.04 -5.96 4.28
CA PHE A 104 -1.65 -7.22 4.91
C PHE A 104 -0.71 -8.08 4.06
N PRO A 105 -1.05 -8.46 2.80
CA PRO A 105 -0.15 -9.25 1.96
C PRO A 105 1.13 -8.48 1.56
N VAL A 106 1.07 -7.14 1.46
CA VAL A 106 2.26 -6.30 1.24
C VAL A 106 3.23 -6.42 2.42
N ILE A 107 2.76 -6.19 3.65
CA ILE A 107 3.61 -6.29 4.85
C ILE A 107 4.15 -7.71 5.02
N LYS A 108 3.35 -8.73 4.71
CA LYS A 108 3.80 -10.13 4.77
C LYS A 108 4.98 -10.39 3.81
N ALA A 109 4.92 -9.86 2.59
CA ALA A 109 6.03 -9.92 1.63
C ALA A 109 7.28 -9.18 2.15
N PHE A 110 7.12 -7.97 2.70
CA PHE A 110 8.23 -7.21 3.29
C PHE A 110 8.88 -7.93 4.47
N LYS A 111 8.08 -8.48 5.39
CA LYS A 111 8.58 -9.16 6.59
C LYS A 111 9.46 -10.35 6.26
N GLN A 112 9.18 -11.08 5.18
CA GLN A 112 10.00 -12.20 4.70
C GLN A 112 11.41 -11.74 4.31
N GLN A 113 11.53 -10.56 3.69
CA GLN A 113 12.80 -10.01 3.25
C GLN A 113 13.47 -9.10 4.28
N CYS A 114 12.72 -8.54 5.23
CA CYS A 114 13.19 -7.60 6.25
C CYS A 114 12.75 -8.11 7.64
N PRO A 115 13.56 -8.96 8.32
CA PRO A 115 13.17 -9.55 9.60
C PRO A 115 12.93 -8.51 10.71
N LYS A 116 13.65 -7.39 10.68
CA LYS A 116 13.42 -6.23 11.56
C LYS A 116 12.49 -5.27 10.83
N PHE A 117 11.23 -5.24 11.24
CA PHE A 117 10.18 -4.47 10.56
C PHE A 117 9.23 -3.91 11.61
N SER A 118 8.94 -2.62 11.50
CA SER A 118 7.96 -1.91 12.34
C SER A 118 6.93 -1.25 11.45
N VAL A 119 5.71 -1.13 11.96
CA VAL A 119 4.57 -0.56 11.25
C VAL A 119 4.14 0.70 11.96
N VAL A 120 4.12 1.81 11.21
CA VAL A 120 3.51 3.07 11.65
C VAL A 120 2.23 3.25 10.86
N GLN A 121 1.09 3.26 11.56
CA GLN A 121 -0.23 3.42 10.98
C GLN A 121 -0.79 4.79 11.35
N PHE A 122 -1.30 5.50 10.35
CA PHE A 122 -2.13 6.68 10.52
C PHE A 122 -3.56 6.33 10.11
N ASP A 123 -4.49 6.37 11.06
CA ASP A 123 -5.88 5.99 10.81
C ASP A 123 -6.82 6.58 11.87
N ALA A 124 -8.10 6.71 11.53
CA ALA A 124 -9.15 7.00 12.48
C ALA A 124 -9.57 5.75 13.27
N HIS A 125 -9.38 4.56 12.71
CA HIS A 125 -9.83 3.27 13.26
C HIS A 125 -8.64 2.40 13.72
N CYS A 126 -8.85 1.61 14.77
CA CYS A 126 -7.81 0.67 15.23
C CYS A 126 -7.53 -0.45 14.22
N ASP A 127 -8.55 -0.92 13.50
CA ASP A 127 -8.53 -2.12 12.63
C ASP A 127 -7.95 -3.38 13.31
N LEU A 128 -8.22 -3.52 14.61
CA LEU A 128 -7.71 -4.60 15.47
C LEU A 128 -8.74 -5.72 15.75
N ARG A 129 -9.89 -5.73 15.07
CA ARG A 129 -10.88 -6.80 15.23
C ARG A 129 -10.31 -8.15 14.80
N ASP A 130 -10.73 -9.23 15.45
CA ASP A 130 -10.33 -10.57 15.00
C ASP A 130 -11.06 -10.98 13.71
N GLU A 131 -12.34 -10.65 13.64
CA GLU A 131 -13.25 -10.94 12.53
C GLU A 131 -14.23 -9.78 12.34
N TYR A 132 -14.69 -9.57 11.11
CA TYR A 132 -15.79 -8.67 10.81
C TYR A 132 -16.65 -9.23 9.67
N LEU A 133 -17.96 -9.32 9.90
CA LEU A 133 -18.94 -9.89 8.95
C LEU A 133 -18.60 -11.31 8.48
N GLY A 134 -18.04 -12.15 9.35
CA GLY A 134 -17.63 -13.53 9.01
C GLY A 134 -16.24 -13.63 8.36
N GLU A 135 -15.57 -12.50 8.10
CA GLU A 135 -14.27 -12.47 7.43
C GLU A 135 -13.14 -12.12 8.41
N LYS A 136 -12.09 -12.95 8.41
CA LYS A 136 -10.87 -12.69 9.20
C LYS A 136 -9.91 -11.73 8.53
N VAL A 137 -9.96 -11.62 7.21
CA VAL A 137 -9.07 -10.77 6.40
C VAL A 137 -9.92 -9.76 5.63
N CYS A 138 -10.18 -8.63 6.26
CA CYS A 138 -10.93 -7.52 5.69
C CYS A 138 -10.42 -6.18 6.24
N HIS A 139 -10.95 -5.08 5.72
CA HIS A 139 -10.46 -3.74 6.03
C HIS A 139 -10.41 -3.46 7.54
N ALA A 140 -11.42 -3.91 8.31
CA ALA A 140 -11.54 -3.69 9.75
C ALA A 140 -10.68 -4.63 10.63
N THR A 141 -9.98 -5.60 10.03
CA THR A 141 -9.11 -6.56 10.73
C THR A 141 -7.65 -6.46 10.27
N THR A 142 -7.33 -5.54 9.36
CA THR A 142 -6.02 -5.41 8.71
C THR A 142 -4.88 -5.33 9.74
N LEU A 143 -4.99 -4.44 10.73
CA LEU A 143 -3.93 -4.25 11.70
C LEU A 143 -3.80 -5.42 12.66
N ARG A 144 -4.90 -6.13 12.97
CA ARG A 144 -4.83 -7.40 13.71
C ARG A 144 -3.98 -8.42 12.96
N ARG A 145 -4.25 -8.65 11.66
CA ARG A 145 -3.47 -9.59 10.84
C ARG A 145 -2.00 -9.17 10.71
N VAL A 146 -1.75 -7.86 10.57
CA VAL A 146 -0.39 -7.31 10.54
C VAL A 146 0.34 -7.55 11.86
N SER A 147 -0.31 -7.31 13.00
CA SER A 147 0.31 -7.48 14.33
C SER A 147 0.73 -8.92 14.61
N GLU A 148 0.03 -9.91 14.06
CA GLU A 148 0.39 -11.32 14.18
C GLU A 148 1.63 -11.69 13.36
N VAL A 149 1.93 -10.92 12.31
CA VAL A 149 3.11 -11.11 11.46
C VAL A 149 4.33 -10.36 12.00
N VAL A 150 4.14 -9.12 12.48
CA VAL A 150 5.25 -8.25 12.89
C VAL A 150 5.49 -8.22 14.40
N GLY A 151 4.55 -8.70 15.21
CA GLY A 151 4.51 -8.50 16.66
C GLY A 151 3.82 -7.18 17.01
N ILE A 152 2.87 -7.22 17.95
CA ILE A 152 2.09 -6.04 18.36
C ILE A 152 2.97 -4.92 18.93
N GLU A 153 4.11 -5.26 19.53
CA GLU A 153 5.12 -4.33 20.04
C GLU A 153 5.83 -3.53 18.93
N ASN A 154 5.70 -3.98 17.67
CA ASN A 154 6.27 -3.31 16.50
C ASN A 154 5.22 -2.50 15.72
N VAL A 155 4.00 -2.34 16.27
CA VAL A 155 2.90 -1.58 15.66
C VAL A 155 2.67 -0.28 16.45
N TYR A 156 2.71 0.85 15.75
CA TYR A 156 2.52 2.17 16.31
C TYR A 156 1.37 2.87 15.59
N GLN A 157 0.31 3.25 16.32
CA GLN A 157 -0.90 3.85 15.74
C GLN A 157 -1.04 5.32 16.12
N PHE A 158 -1.44 6.15 15.16
CA PHE A 158 -1.63 7.59 15.35
C PHE A 158 -2.97 8.06 14.75
N GLY A 159 -3.71 8.87 15.50
CA GLY A 159 -4.98 9.48 15.06
C GLY A 159 -6.25 8.67 15.37
N VAL A 160 -6.08 7.49 15.98
CA VAL A 160 -7.17 6.59 16.34
C VAL A 160 -8.16 7.29 17.25
N ARG A 161 -9.44 7.20 16.87
CA ARG A 161 -10.58 7.78 17.59
C ARG A 161 -11.86 6.95 17.45
N SER A 162 -11.74 5.75 16.87
CA SER A 162 -12.82 4.77 16.70
C SER A 162 -12.21 3.37 16.82
N GLY A 163 -12.80 2.52 17.65
CA GLY A 163 -12.23 1.20 17.92
C GLY A 163 -13.19 0.30 18.69
N THR A 164 -12.98 -1.01 18.57
CA THR A 164 -13.67 -2.05 19.36
C THR A 164 -12.74 -3.22 19.54
#